data_AF-A4CFC1-F1
#
_entry.id   AF-A4CFC1-F1
#
_cell.length_a   1.000
_cell.length_b   1.000
_cell.length_c   1.000
_cell.angle_alpha   90.00
_cell.angle_beta   90.00
_cell.angle_gamma   90.00
#
_symmetry.space_group_name_H-M   'P 1'
#
loop_
_entity.id
_entity.type
_entity.pdbx_description
1 polymer ?
#
loop_
_entity_poly.entity_id
_entity_poly.type
_entity_poly.pdbx_seq_one_letter_code
_entity_poly.pdbx_strand_id
1 'polypeptide(L)'
;MSKISISGNGLNIEREISDELAKEIAIMVLTRGEIVKKEIVKPAHTIKSTAKEVMPEFVDFAKAHNAQRACELVACVAVYLEQQGSPVFSKTQYREYFKEVRHKPSTNAPSDFQWALDANWISRIADDEYKITAIGKKVVSEKFPNTVKGSTRRKKTTNLEG
;
A
#
# COMPACT_ATOMS: atom_id res chain seq x y z
N MET A 1 6.95 19.31 13.32
CA MET A 1 8.06 19.82 12.46
C MET A 1 9.10 20.39 13.40
N SER A 2 10.29 19.82 13.38
CA SER A 2 11.37 20.15 14.31
C SER A 2 12.59 20.67 13.56
N LYS A 3 13.23 21.70 14.09
CA LYS A 3 14.50 22.22 13.55
C LYS A 3 15.65 21.47 14.21
N ILE A 4 16.48 20.79 13.41
CA ILE A 4 17.74 20.22 13.87
C ILE A 4 18.90 21.09 13.40
N SER A 5 19.84 21.31 14.32
CA SER A 5 21.13 21.95 14.08
C SER A 5 22.22 20.99 14.53
N ILE A 6 23.07 20.53 13.61
CA ILE A 6 24.21 19.65 13.90
C ILE A 6 25.50 20.38 13.52
N SER A 7 26.39 20.55 14.48
CA SER A 7 27.67 21.22 14.32
C SER A 7 28.84 20.34 14.77
N GLY A 8 29.86 20.15 13.92
CA GLY A 8 31.08 19.40 14.23
C GLY A 8 32.05 19.32 13.06
N ASN A 9 33.37 19.22 13.34
CA ASN A 9 34.45 19.13 12.33
C ASN A 9 34.38 20.16 11.19
N GLY A 10 33.99 21.40 11.51
CA GLY A 10 33.89 22.49 10.52
C GLY A 10 32.62 22.47 9.65
N LEU A 11 31.68 21.56 9.91
CA LEU A 11 30.38 21.50 9.25
C LEU A 11 29.28 21.98 10.19
N ASN A 12 28.40 22.83 9.67
CA ASN A 12 27.16 23.23 10.34
C ASN A 12 25.99 22.96 9.39
N ILE A 13 25.04 22.12 9.84
CA ILE A 13 23.85 21.76 9.07
C ILE A 13 22.62 22.13 9.88
N GLU A 14 21.81 23.04 9.34
CA GLU A 14 20.50 23.41 9.87
C GLU A 14 19.41 22.98 8.88
N ARG A 15 18.47 22.15 9.35
CA ARG A 15 17.31 21.75 8.55
C ARG A 15 16.06 21.57 9.40
N GLU A 16 14.92 21.88 8.81
CA GLU A 16 13.62 21.46 9.31
C GLU A 16 13.33 20.03 8.85
N ILE A 17 12.98 19.17 9.80
CA ILE A 17 12.72 17.75 9.58
C ILE A 17 11.45 17.33 10.31
N SER A 18 10.90 16.15 9.97
CA SER A 18 9.78 15.58 10.70
C SER A 18 10.21 15.19 12.13
N ASP A 19 9.23 15.15 13.04
CA ASP A 19 9.51 14.88 14.45
C ASP A 19 9.94 13.42 14.66
N GLU A 20 9.57 12.50 13.75
CA GLU A 20 10.06 11.11 13.78
C GLU A 20 11.55 11.04 13.44
N LEU A 21 11.97 11.72 12.36
CA LEU A 21 13.37 11.73 11.93
C LEU A 21 14.27 12.41 12.97
N ALA A 22 13.77 13.47 13.63
CA ALA A 22 14.49 14.14 14.70
C ALA A 22 14.77 13.20 15.88
N LYS A 23 13.80 12.35 16.25
CA LYS A 23 13.96 11.37 17.32
C LYS A 23 14.99 10.30 16.96
N GLU A 24 14.98 9.81 15.72
CA GLU A 24 15.92 8.78 15.26
C GLU A 24 17.37 9.29 15.27
N ILE A 25 17.58 10.52 14.78
CA ILE A 25 18.90 11.18 14.82
C ILE A 25 19.34 11.43 16.26
N ALA A 26 18.44 11.89 17.14
CA ALA A 26 18.75 12.11 18.55
C ALA A 26 19.18 10.81 19.25
N ILE A 27 18.49 9.69 18.99
CA ILE A 27 18.86 8.38 19.53
C ILE A 27 20.25 7.97 19.04
N MET A 28 20.54 8.13 17.75
CA MET A 28 21.84 7.78 17.18
C MET A 28 23.01 8.58 17.79
N VAL A 29 22.81 9.87 18.04
CA VAL A 29 23.81 10.74 18.68
C VAL A 29 24.01 10.37 20.15
N LEU A 30 22.91 10.14 20.89
CA LEU A 30 22.96 9.83 22.32
C LEU A 30 23.56 8.47 22.62
N THR A 31 23.38 7.48 21.75
CA THR A 31 23.98 6.14 21.93
C THR A 31 25.42 6.05 21.42
N ARG A 32 26.05 7.16 21.00
CA ARG A 32 27.42 7.20 20.44
C ARG A 32 27.66 6.15 19.35
N GLY A 33 26.63 5.86 18.55
CA GLY A 33 26.73 4.85 17.50
C GLY A 33 26.80 3.40 17.99
N GLU A 34 26.58 3.10 19.28
CA GLU A 34 26.31 1.74 19.74
C GLU A 34 24.90 1.34 19.27
N ILE A 35 24.84 0.95 18.01
CA ILE A 35 23.72 0.21 17.44
C ILE A 35 23.75 -1.15 18.13
N VAL A 36 22.83 -1.36 19.07
CA VAL A 36 22.55 -2.69 19.62
C VAL A 36 22.27 -3.60 18.41
N LYS A 37 23.23 -4.45 18.08
CA LYS A 37 23.15 -5.41 16.97
C LYS A 37 21.97 -6.34 17.25
N LYS A 38 20.83 -6.06 16.65
CA LYS A 38 19.84 -7.10 16.37
C LYS A 38 20.48 -8.03 15.35
N GLU A 39 20.67 -9.30 15.73
CA GLU A 39 21.11 -10.35 14.83
C GLU A 39 20.33 -10.30 13.53
N ILE A 40 21.07 -10.31 12.42
CA ILE A 40 20.53 -10.44 11.07
C ILE A 40 20.13 -11.91 10.90
N VAL A 41 18.99 -12.27 11.48
CA VAL A 41 18.19 -13.39 11.01
C VAL A 41 17.30 -12.82 9.91
N LYS A 42 17.43 -13.37 8.70
CA LYS A 42 16.61 -13.05 7.52
C LYS A 42 15.17 -12.72 7.95
N PRO A 43 14.57 -11.58 7.55
CA PRO A 43 13.45 -11.04 8.31
C PRO A 43 12.17 -11.82 8.03
N ALA A 44 11.88 -12.78 8.90
CA ALA A 44 10.51 -13.05 9.31
C ALA A 44 10.07 -11.85 10.16
N HIS A 45 9.09 -11.09 9.69
CA HIS A 45 8.58 -9.92 10.38
C HIS A 45 8.11 -10.28 11.80
N THR A 46 8.78 -9.74 12.82
CA THR A 46 8.24 -9.71 14.19
C THR A 46 8.52 -8.33 14.80
N ILE A 47 7.64 -7.38 14.50
CA ILE A 47 7.54 -6.11 15.21
C ILE A 47 6.63 -6.35 16.42
N LYS A 48 7.18 -6.21 17.63
CA LYS A 48 6.40 -6.19 18.86
C LYS A 48 5.50 -4.95 18.87
N SER A 49 4.21 -5.24 18.93
CA SER A 49 3.03 -4.40 18.99
C SER A 49 3.13 -3.29 20.05
N THR A 50 3.15 -2.03 19.61
CA THR A 50 2.47 -0.94 20.30
C THR A 50 1.00 -1.02 19.89
N ALA A 51 0.15 -1.50 20.82
CA ALA A 51 -1.31 -1.56 20.72
C ALA A 51 -1.86 -1.52 19.27
N LYS A 52 -1.61 -2.59 18.50
CA LYS A 52 -2.32 -2.81 17.24
C LYS A 52 -3.80 -2.85 17.56
N GLU A 53 -4.53 -1.81 17.19
CA GLU A 53 -5.91 -1.95 16.75
C GLU A 53 -5.94 -3.22 15.90
N VAL A 54 -6.70 -4.22 16.34
CA VAL A 54 -6.70 -5.54 15.69
C VAL A 54 -7.30 -5.33 14.30
N MET A 55 -6.41 -5.05 13.34
CA MET A 55 -6.77 -4.87 11.95
C MET A 55 -7.41 -6.19 11.51
N PRO A 56 -8.63 -6.15 10.95
CA PRO A 56 -9.29 -7.36 10.51
C PRO A 56 -8.42 -8.11 9.50
N GLU A 57 -8.57 -9.44 9.47
CA GLU A 57 -8.00 -10.26 8.40
C GLU A 57 -8.47 -9.69 7.06
N PHE A 58 -7.63 -9.73 6.02
CA PHE A 58 -7.95 -9.14 4.73
C PHE A 58 -9.29 -9.65 4.17
N VAL A 59 -9.63 -10.91 4.46
CA VAL A 59 -10.92 -11.52 4.09
C VAL A 59 -12.11 -10.75 4.68
N ASP A 60 -12.03 -10.36 5.96
CA ASP A 60 -13.08 -9.59 6.63
C ASP A 60 -13.11 -8.15 6.14
N PHE A 61 -11.95 -7.55 5.86
CA PHE A 61 -11.85 -6.24 5.23
C PHE A 61 -12.55 -6.22 3.86
N ALA A 62 -12.23 -7.18 2.98
CA ALA A 62 -12.83 -7.28 1.66
C ALA A 62 -14.36 -7.49 1.73
N LYS A 63 -14.84 -8.28 2.70
CA LYS A 63 -16.27 -8.48 2.97
C LYS A 63 -16.94 -7.19 3.47
N ALA A 64 -16.34 -6.49 4.42
CA ALA A 64 -16.87 -5.24 4.99
C ALA A 64 -17.03 -4.14 3.94
N HIS A 65 -16.14 -4.13 2.94
CA HIS A 65 -16.16 -3.22 1.80
C HIS A 65 -16.94 -3.73 0.58
N ASN A 66 -17.57 -4.91 0.65
CA ASN A 66 -18.35 -5.52 -0.43
C ASN A 66 -17.58 -5.65 -1.76
N ALA A 67 -16.31 -6.05 -1.70
CA ALA A 67 -15.48 -6.27 -2.89
C ALA A 67 -15.87 -7.59 -3.59
N GLN A 68 -16.63 -7.49 -4.68
CA GLN A 68 -17.17 -8.64 -5.41
C GLN A 68 -16.41 -8.96 -6.68
N ARG A 69 -15.77 -7.98 -7.32
CA ARG A 69 -15.03 -8.16 -8.58
C ARG A 69 -13.53 -8.21 -8.32
N ALA A 70 -12.79 -8.83 -9.24
CA ALA A 70 -11.35 -8.99 -9.10
C ALA A 70 -10.59 -7.65 -9.07
N CYS A 71 -11.03 -6.65 -9.84
CA CYS A 71 -10.48 -5.29 -9.80
C CYS A 71 -10.86 -4.51 -8.52
N GLU A 72 -11.98 -4.83 -7.89
CA GLU A 72 -12.36 -4.27 -6.58
C GLU A 72 -11.43 -4.81 -5.49
N LEU A 73 -11.09 -6.10 -5.57
CA LEU A 73 -10.09 -6.70 -4.70
C LEU A 73 -8.71 -6.07 -4.86
N VAL A 74 -8.31 -5.68 -6.08
CA VAL A 74 -7.06 -4.93 -6.30
C VAL A 74 -7.05 -3.63 -5.50
N ALA A 75 -8.14 -2.85 -5.57
CA ALA A 75 -8.25 -1.61 -4.81
C ALA A 75 -8.29 -1.84 -3.29
N CYS A 76 -8.99 -2.90 -2.83
CA CYS A 76 -9.00 -3.27 -1.42
C CYS A 76 -7.61 -3.68 -0.90
N VAL A 77 -6.84 -4.47 -1.66
CA VAL A 77 -5.47 -4.84 -1.29
C VAL A 77 -4.62 -3.58 -1.12
N ALA A 78 -4.72 -2.63 -2.06
CA ALA A 78 -3.95 -1.42 -2.01
C ALA A 78 -4.28 -0.54 -0.78
N VAL A 79 -5.57 -0.38 -0.44
CA VAL A 79 -5.98 0.34 0.78
C VAL A 79 -5.54 -0.39 2.04
N TYR A 80 -5.74 -1.71 2.09
CA TYR A 80 -5.39 -2.52 3.25
C TYR A 80 -3.89 -2.46 3.56
N LEU A 81 -3.05 -2.63 2.54
CA LEU A 81 -1.60 -2.56 2.69
C LEU A 81 -1.15 -1.14 3.08
N GLU A 82 -1.76 -0.11 2.50
CA GLU A 82 -1.45 1.27 2.88
C GLU A 82 -1.78 1.53 4.36
N GLN A 83 -2.92 1.04 4.85
CA GLN A 83 -3.29 1.12 6.27
C GLN A 83 -2.35 0.33 7.19
N GLN A 84 -1.66 -0.69 6.66
CA GLN A 84 -0.63 -1.45 7.37
C GLN A 84 0.78 -0.82 7.26
N GLY A 85 0.92 0.33 6.59
CA GLY A 85 2.20 1.01 6.40
C GLY A 85 2.98 0.57 5.15
N SER A 86 2.38 -0.21 4.26
CA SER A 86 2.93 -0.59 2.95
C SER A 86 2.14 0.11 1.83
N PRO A 87 2.45 1.37 1.49
CA PRO A 87 1.68 2.15 0.51
C PRO A 87 1.85 1.66 -0.94
N VAL A 88 2.83 0.79 -1.18
CA VAL A 88 3.12 0.19 -2.48
C VAL A 88 2.86 -1.31 -2.41
N PHE A 89 2.33 -1.87 -3.50
CA PHE A 89 2.06 -3.30 -3.63
C PHE A 89 2.31 -3.83 -5.04
N SER A 90 2.50 -5.15 -5.13
CA SER A 90 2.80 -5.89 -6.35
C SER A 90 1.67 -6.83 -6.77
N LYS A 91 1.74 -7.36 -8.01
CA LYS A 91 0.83 -8.42 -8.45
C LYS A 91 1.00 -9.70 -7.65
N THR A 92 2.19 -9.97 -7.14
CA THR A 92 2.47 -11.15 -6.30
C THR A 92 1.71 -11.06 -4.97
N GLN A 93 1.81 -9.93 -4.27
CA GLN A 93 1.04 -9.69 -3.04
C GLN A 93 -0.47 -9.75 -3.31
N TYR A 94 -0.95 -9.14 -4.40
CA TYR A 94 -2.36 -9.25 -4.78
C TYR A 94 -2.81 -10.71 -4.95
N ARG A 95 -1.99 -11.57 -5.57
CA ARG A 95 -2.35 -12.98 -5.78
C ARG A 95 -2.48 -13.74 -4.46
N GLU A 96 -1.68 -13.41 -3.46
CA GLU A 96 -1.75 -14.00 -2.11
C GLU A 96 -3.09 -13.63 -1.46
N TYR A 97 -3.40 -12.34 -1.36
CA TYR A 97 -4.66 -11.85 -0.81
C TYR A 97 -5.90 -12.30 -1.61
N PHE A 98 -5.79 -12.38 -2.93
CA PHE A 98 -6.86 -12.91 -3.77
C PHE A 98 -7.14 -14.38 -3.46
N LYS A 99 -6.08 -15.18 -3.25
CA LYS A 99 -6.20 -16.60 -2.90
C LYS A 99 -6.83 -16.78 -1.52
N GLU A 100 -6.53 -15.91 -0.56
CA GLU A 100 -7.18 -15.91 0.75
C GLU A 100 -8.69 -15.69 0.63
N VAL A 101 -9.12 -14.70 -0.18
CA VAL A 101 -10.56 -14.37 -0.34
C VAL A 101 -11.32 -15.38 -1.20
N ARG A 102 -10.69 -15.90 -2.26
CA ARG A 102 -11.37 -16.72 -3.29
C ARG A 102 -11.06 -18.21 -3.22
N HIS A 103 -10.13 -18.61 -2.35
CA HIS A 103 -9.60 -19.97 -2.26
C HIS A 103 -9.05 -20.51 -3.59
N LYS A 104 -8.67 -19.61 -4.51
CA LYS A 104 -8.11 -19.93 -5.83
C LYS A 104 -7.17 -18.80 -6.28
N PRO A 105 -6.14 -19.10 -7.09
CA PRO A 105 -5.26 -18.05 -7.62
C PRO A 105 -6.01 -17.14 -8.59
N SER A 106 -5.59 -15.87 -8.68
CA SER A 106 -6.02 -15.01 -9.79
C SER A 106 -5.31 -15.46 -11.07
N THR A 107 -6.07 -16.08 -11.97
CA THR A 107 -5.59 -16.50 -13.29
C THR A 107 -5.43 -15.33 -14.26
N ASN A 108 -6.00 -14.16 -13.95
CA ASN A 108 -6.02 -13.01 -14.85
C ASN A 108 -5.63 -11.69 -14.16
N ALA A 109 -4.67 -11.75 -13.22
CA ALA A 109 -4.17 -10.59 -12.49
C ALA A 109 -3.79 -9.40 -13.40
N PRO A 110 -3.18 -9.57 -14.59
CA PRO A 110 -2.92 -8.43 -15.48
C PRO A 110 -4.18 -7.65 -15.88
N SER A 111 -5.27 -8.34 -16.23
CA SER A 111 -6.53 -7.68 -16.58
C SER A 111 -7.21 -7.03 -15.38
N ASP A 112 -7.12 -7.67 -14.21
CA ASP A 112 -7.68 -7.15 -12.95
C ASP A 112 -7.04 -5.79 -12.60
N PHE A 113 -5.72 -5.70 -12.74
CA PHE A 113 -4.97 -4.45 -12.57
C PHE A 113 -5.28 -3.44 -13.66
N GLN A 114 -5.39 -3.87 -14.92
CA GLN A 114 -5.71 -2.96 -16.01
C GLN A 114 -7.04 -2.25 -15.79
N TRP A 115 -8.08 -2.98 -15.33
CA TRP A 115 -9.36 -2.35 -15.01
C TRP A 115 -9.27 -1.37 -13.83
N ALA A 116 -8.48 -1.69 -12.81
CA ALA A 116 -8.26 -0.79 -11.68
C ALA A 116 -7.46 0.48 -12.08
N LEU A 117 -6.52 0.35 -13.03
CA LEU A 117 -5.79 1.46 -13.63
C LEU A 117 -6.69 2.33 -14.51
N ASP A 118 -7.50 1.71 -15.38
CA ASP A 118 -8.44 2.41 -16.27
C ASP A 118 -9.49 3.21 -15.48
N ALA A 119 -9.90 2.68 -14.32
CA ALA A 119 -10.81 3.37 -13.40
C ALA A 119 -10.12 4.39 -12.49
N ASN A 120 -8.79 4.57 -12.63
CA ASN A 120 -7.95 5.42 -11.81
C ASN A 120 -8.04 5.12 -10.30
N TRP A 121 -8.28 3.87 -9.92
CA TRP A 121 -8.31 3.44 -8.52
C TRP A 121 -6.90 3.21 -7.98
N ILE A 122 -5.99 2.75 -8.84
CA ILE A 122 -4.58 2.59 -8.55
C ILE A 122 -3.72 3.33 -9.59
N SER A 123 -2.45 3.55 -9.28
CA SER A 123 -1.45 4.10 -10.20
C SER A 123 -0.21 3.23 -10.19
N ARG A 124 0.42 3.07 -11.35
CA ARG A 124 1.73 2.42 -11.47
C ARG A 124 2.84 3.41 -11.13
N ILE A 125 3.80 2.99 -10.30
CA ILE A 125 4.97 3.80 -9.92
C ILE A 125 6.22 3.29 -10.65
N ALA A 126 6.39 1.97 -10.70
CA ALA A 126 7.50 1.31 -11.38
C ALA A 126 7.02 0.00 -12.04
N ASP A 127 7.96 -0.83 -12.50
CA ASP A 127 7.60 -2.16 -12.97
C ASP A 127 7.09 -3.04 -11.82
N ASP A 128 5.93 -3.66 -12.01
CA ASP A 128 5.18 -4.41 -10.99
C ASP A 128 4.92 -3.69 -9.64
N GLU A 129 5.03 -2.36 -9.59
CA GLU A 129 4.78 -1.56 -8.37
C GLU A 129 3.62 -0.58 -8.55
N TYR A 130 2.66 -0.66 -7.63
CA TYR A 130 1.41 0.07 -7.69
C TYR A 130 1.07 0.73 -6.35
N LYS A 131 0.36 1.85 -6.37
CA LYS A 131 -0.23 2.49 -5.19
C LYS A 131 -1.70 2.81 -5.39
N ILE A 132 -2.43 2.94 -4.28
CA ILE A 132 -3.81 3.44 -4.31
C ILE A 132 -3.85 4.95 -4.64
N THR A 133 -4.87 5.40 -5.37
CA THR A 133 -5.14 6.82 -5.60
C THR A 133 -6.16 7.37 -4.61
N ALA A 134 -6.35 8.70 -4.58
CA ALA A 134 -7.44 9.31 -3.81
C ALA A 134 -8.83 8.80 -4.25
N ILE A 135 -9.04 8.56 -5.55
CA ILE A 135 -10.30 8.02 -6.09
C ILE A 135 -10.49 6.58 -5.62
N GLY A 136 -9.44 5.75 -5.66
CA GLY A 136 -9.48 4.38 -5.18
C GLY A 136 -9.86 4.30 -3.70
N LYS A 137 -9.23 5.12 -2.84
CA LYS A 137 -9.58 5.21 -1.42
C LYS A 137 -11.06 5.55 -1.21
N LYS A 138 -11.54 6.56 -1.94
CA LYS A 138 -12.95 6.98 -1.88
C LYS A 138 -13.88 5.85 -2.26
N VAL A 139 -13.65 5.18 -3.38
CA VAL A 139 -14.49 4.08 -3.88
C VAL A 139 -14.52 2.89 -2.92
N VAL A 140 -13.37 2.55 -2.31
CA VAL A 140 -13.32 1.50 -1.27
C VAL A 140 -14.14 1.93 -0.05
N SER A 141 -13.99 3.17 0.43
CA SER A 141 -14.78 3.68 1.57
C SER A 141 -16.30 3.70 1.30
N GLU A 142 -16.70 3.93 0.05
CA GLU A 142 -18.09 3.94 -0.41
C GLU A 142 -18.63 2.54 -0.76
N LYS A 143 -17.82 1.48 -0.56
CA LYS A 143 -18.19 0.07 -0.81
C LYS A 143 -18.60 -0.23 -2.27
N PHE A 144 -17.88 0.37 -3.22
CA PHE A 144 -18.05 0.15 -4.66
C PHE A 144 -19.50 0.40 -5.15
N PRO A 145 -19.98 1.66 -5.11
CA PRO A 145 -21.34 1.99 -5.53
C PRO A 145 -21.59 1.59 -6.99
N ASN A 146 -22.86 1.31 -7.33
CA ASN A 146 -23.19 0.82 -8.68
C ASN A 146 -22.81 1.80 -9.81
N THR A 147 -22.69 3.09 -9.50
CA THR A 147 -22.24 4.15 -10.41
C THR A 147 -20.82 3.94 -10.92
N VAL A 148 -19.93 3.31 -10.14
CA VAL A 148 -18.55 3.00 -10.56
C VAL A 148 -18.42 1.63 -11.22
N LYS A 149 -19.50 0.81 -11.23
CA LYS A 149 -19.47 -0.50 -11.87
C LYS A 149 -19.51 -0.44 -13.39
N GLY A 150 -19.99 0.67 -13.96
CA GLY A 150 -20.06 0.91 -15.39
C GLY A 150 -18.71 1.18 -16.06
N SER A 151 -17.74 1.78 -15.35
CA SER A 151 -16.45 2.16 -15.94
C SER A 151 -15.50 0.98 -16.22
N THR A 152 -15.74 -0.18 -15.59
CA THR A 152 -14.96 -1.40 -15.78
C THR A 152 -15.65 -2.41 -16.70
N ARG A 153 -16.84 -2.09 -17.24
CA ARG A 153 -17.55 -2.95 -18.19
C ARG A 153 -17.02 -2.66 -19.60
N ARG A 154 -16.25 -3.62 -20.16
CA ARG A 154 -15.73 -3.70 -21.55
C ARG A 154 -15.98 -2.45 -22.40
N LYS A 155 -14.91 -1.73 -22.77
CA LYS A 155 -14.92 -0.97 -24.04
C LYS A 155 -15.35 -1.96 -25.13
N LYS A 156 -16.57 -1.80 -25.64
CA LYS A 156 -17.01 -2.50 -26.85
C LYS A 156 -16.01 -2.07 -27.92
N THR A 157 -15.17 -2.98 -28.38
CA THR A 157 -14.36 -2.77 -29.57
C THR A 157 -15.34 -2.56 -30.71
N THR A 158 -15.63 -1.30 -31.04
CA THR A 158 -16.21 -0.95 -32.33
C THR A 158 -15.11 -1.23 -33.35
N ASN A 159 -15.14 -2.43 -33.92
CA ASN A 159 -14.54 -2.66 -35.23
C ASN A 159 -15.34 -1.79 -36.20
N LEU A 160 -14.81 -0.62 -36.53
CA LEU A 160 -15.10 0.05 -37.78
C LEU A 160 -14.23 -0.65 -38.82
N GLU A 161 -14.79 -1.67 -39.46
CA GLU A 161 -14.26 -2.20 -40.71
C GLU A 161 -14.39 -1.07 -41.76
N GLY A 162 -13.27 -0.78 -42.41
CA GLY A 162 -13.20 0.05 -43.62
C GLY A 162 -13.36 -0.80 -44.87
#